data_AF-A0A7X6YCI8-F1
#
_entry.id   AF-A0A7X6YCI8-F1
#
_cell.length_a   1.000
_cell.length_b   1.000
_cell.length_c   1.000
_cell.angle_alpha   90.00
_cell.angle_beta   90.00
_cell.angle_gamma   90.00
#
_symmetry.space_group_name_H-M   'P 1'
#
loop_
_entity.id
_entity.type
_entity.pdbx_description
1 polymer ?
#
loop_
_entity_poly.entity_id
_entity_poly.type
_entity_poly.pdbx_seq_one_letter_code
_entity_poly.pdbx_strand_id
1 'polypeptide(L)'
;QVRAVGLSLTGITSTLFSGFPDDTLVITGVEPGRAVTNQFTLTALTTNATLGIPAVECADGVTLTYSLTTNRSDKTVYSLTTVLSAKAPLPRQSASLTFPVAGTASAANPMVIRFRLLTADALLTIPNQITLDPKAKQDQTVRLLLRSRTESLEAEHLTWAPLPEGVTFACSKVGRRKLSIAVSVTVTPQAAAALLKDEQNPHLLHFRYPKHKETTVSVVKIGTVPPAPTRVPLTQRLSASADDDDARETPEQANE
;
A
#
# COMPACT_ATOMS: atom_id res chain seq x y z
N GLN A 1 10.90 -6.81 12.20
CA GLN A 1 9.59 -7.48 12.04
C GLN A 1 9.02 -7.01 10.71
N VAL A 2 8.90 -7.89 9.74
CA VAL A 2 8.49 -7.56 8.36
C VAL A 2 6.98 -7.31 8.38
N ARG A 3 6.53 -6.07 8.14
CA ARG A 3 5.12 -5.67 8.33
C ARG A 3 4.34 -5.69 7.01
N ALA A 4 3.07 -6.09 7.13
CA ALA A 4 2.18 -6.52 6.05
C ALA A 4 2.08 -5.56 4.85
N VAL A 5 1.80 -6.16 3.70
CA VAL A 5 1.69 -5.59 2.36
C VAL A 5 0.21 -5.78 1.95
N GLY A 6 -0.41 -4.78 1.32
CA GLY A 6 -1.68 -5.01 0.63
C GLY A 6 -1.39 -5.49 -0.79
N LEU A 7 -2.27 -6.24 -1.43
CA LEU A 7 -2.21 -6.53 -2.86
C LEU A 7 -3.41 -5.87 -3.52
N SER A 8 -3.17 -4.88 -4.37
CA SER A 8 -4.17 -4.39 -5.30
C SER A 8 -4.14 -5.24 -6.57
N LEU A 9 -5.32 -5.62 -7.03
CA LEU A 9 -5.54 -6.37 -8.24
C LEU A 9 -6.41 -5.50 -9.15
N THR A 10 -5.86 -5.15 -10.31
CA THR A 10 -6.58 -4.41 -11.34
C THR A 10 -6.48 -5.19 -12.64
N GLY A 11 -7.61 -5.48 -13.27
CA GLY A 11 -7.64 -6.13 -14.57
C GLY A 11 -8.18 -5.16 -15.59
N ILE A 12 -7.57 -5.15 -16.77
CA ILE A 12 -8.17 -4.58 -17.96
C ILE A 12 -8.65 -5.80 -18.76
N THR A 13 -9.92 -6.15 -18.57
CA THR A 13 -10.58 -7.13 -19.41
C THR A 13 -10.83 -6.52 -20.78
N SER A 14 -10.38 -7.21 -21.83
CA SER A 14 -10.90 -6.97 -23.18
C SER A 14 -12.42 -7.11 -23.13
N THR A 15 -13.16 -6.26 -23.87
CA THR A 15 -14.64 -6.30 -23.94
C THR A 15 -15.21 -7.61 -24.48
N LEU A 16 -14.35 -8.54 -24.85
CA LEU A 16 -14.66 -9.88 -25.36
C LEU A 16 -14.75 -10.94 -24.25
N PHE A 17 -14.35 -10.62 -23.01
CA PHE A 17 -14.39 -11.54 -21.88
C PHE A 17 -15.02 -10.88 -20.65
N SER A 18 -15.79 -11.66 -19.89
CA SER A 18 -16.38 -11.26 -18.61
C SER A 18 -15.85 -12.14 -17.46
N GLY A 19 -16.09 -11.73 -16.22
CA GLY A 19 -15.75 -12.51 -15.02
C GLY A 19 -14.48 -12.08 -14.28
N PHE A 20 -13.87 -10.98 -14.71
CA PHE A 20 -12.97 -10.20 -13.86
C PHE A 20 -13.73 -9.02 -13.24
N PRO A 21 -13.43 -8.59 -12.01
CA PRO A 21 -14.06 -7.41 -11.41
C PRO A 21 -13.85 -6.14 -12.25
N ASP A 22 -14.92 -5.37 -12.48
CA ASP A 22 -14.84 -4.06 -13.14
C ASP A 22 -14.09 -3.03 -12.28
N ASP A 23 -14.18 -3.18 -10.95
CA ASP A 23 -13.49 -2.36 -9.97
C ASP A 23 -12.14 -2.97 -9.54
N THR A 24 -11.22 -2.11 -9.10
CA THR A 24 -9.95 -2.57 -8.51
C THR A 24 -10.20 -3.32 -7.20
N LEU A 25 -9.84 -4.61 -7.17
CA LEU A 25 -9.95 -5.46 -5.99
C LEU A 25 -8.73 -5.27 -5.11
N VAL A 26 -8.92 -4.92 -3.83
CA VAL A 26 -7.82 -4.80 -2.87
C VAL A 26 -7.86 -5.95 -1.87
N ILE A 27 -6.86 -6.80 -1.91
CA ILE A 27 -6.64 -7.92 -1.00
C ILE A 27 -5.70 -7.46 0.12
N THR A 28 -6.17 -7.44 1.36
CA THR A 28 -5.38 -6.97 2.51
C THR A 28 -4.67 -8.12 3.23
N GLY A 29 -3.58 -7.81 3.94
CA GLY A 29 -2.88 -8.79 4.78
C GLY A 29 -1.96 -9.76 4.03
N VAL A 30 -1.38 -9.33 2.92
CA VAL A 30 -0.32 -10.07 2.23
C VAL A 30 0.98 -9.93 3.02
N GLU A 31 1.60 -11.06 3.34
CA GLU A 31 2.87 -11.07 4.06
C GLU A 31 4.01 -11.28 3.07
N PRO A 32 5.16 -10.61 3.25
CA PRO A 32 6.30 -10.89 2.40
C PRO A 32 6.75 -12.35 2.46
N GLY A 33 7.07 -12.90 1.30
CA GLY A 33 7.41 -14.30 1.08
C GLY A 33 6.19 -15.23 1.05
N ARG A 34 5.02 -14.78 1.52
CA ARG A 34 3.80 -15.59 1.51
C ARG A 34 3.14 -15.55 0.15
N ALA A 35 2.79 -16.74 -0.36
CA ALA A 35 2.04 -16.88 -1.59
C ALA A 35 0.56 -16.53 -1.38
N VAL A 36 0.02 -15.72 -2.29
CA VAL A 36 -1.40 -15.35 -2.39
C VAL A 36 -1.96 -16.03 -3.61
N THR A 37 -2.96 -16.90 -3.40
CA THR A 37 -3.63 -17.63 -4.47
C THR A 37 -4.96 -16.95 -4.80
N ASN A 38 -5.20 -16.69 -6.08
CA ASN A 38 -6.45 -16.12 -6.59
C ASN A 38 -7.04 -17.07 -7.63
N GLN A 39 -8.37 -17.10 -7.73
CA GLN A 39 -9.08 -17.89 -8.73
C GLN A 39 -10.11 -17.02 -9.42
N PHE A 40 -10.09 -17.04 -10.75
CA PHE A 40 -10.98 -16.29 -11.62
C PHE A 40 -11.65 -17.23 -12.62
N THR A 41 -12.90 -16.91 -12.96
CA THR A 41 -13.62 -17.58 -14.05
C THR A 41 -13.83 -16.56 -15.15
N LEU A 42 -13.16 -16.75 -16.29
CA LEU A 42 -13.25 -15.85 -17.44
C LEU A 42 -14.13 -16.49 -18.49
N THR A 43 -15.16 -15.78 -18.94
CA THR A 43 -16.12 -16.28 -19.93
C THR A 43 -16.05 -15.46 -21.20
N ALA A 44 -15.81 -16.14 -22.34
CA ALA A 44 -15.89 -15.50 -23.65
C ALA A 44 -17.32 -15.00 -23.92
N LEU A 45 -17.43 -13.73 -24.32
CA LEU A 45 -18.72 -13.09 -24.66
C LEU A 45 -19.13 -13.35 -26.12
N THR A 46 -18.19 -13.82 -26.95
CA THR A 46 -18.43 -14.20 -28.35
C THR A 46 -17.92 -15.63 -28.60
N THR A 47 -18.59 -16.35 -29.49
CA THR A 47 -18.38 -17.80 -29.73
C THR A 47 -16.95 -18.16 -30.15
N ASN A 48 -16.28 -17.28 -30.88
CA ASN A 48 -14.96 -17.56 -31.45
C ASN A 48 -13.80 -16.93 -30.66
N ALA A 49 -14.08 -16.11 -29.63
CA ALA A 49 -13.02 -15.47 -28.85
C ALA A 49 -12.30 -16.49 -27.95
N THR A 50 -10.98 -16.57 -28.10
CA THR A 50 -10.12 -17.48 -27.35
C THR A 50 -8.94 -16.76 -26.72
N LEU A 51 -8.49 -17.24 -25.56
CA LEU A 51 -7.28 -16.78 -24.87
C LEU A 51 -6.13 -17.71 -25.25
N GLY A 52 -5.05 -17.16 -25.79
CA GLY A 52 -3.81 -17.90 -25.98
C GLY A 52 -2.96 -17.97 -24.70
N ILE A 53 -1.75 -18.49 -24.85
CA ILE A 53 -0.80 -18.63 -23.74
C ILE A 53 -0.38 -17.23 -23.28
N PRO A 54 -0.55 -16.87 -21.98
CA PRO A 54 -0.18 -15.55 -21.52
C PRO A 54 1.33 -15.38 -21.40
N ALA A 55 1.79 -14.17 -21.73
CA ALA A 55 3.09 -13.69 -21.29
C ALA A 55 3.01 -13.27 -19.82
N VAL A 56 4.04 -13.63 -19.06
CA VAL A 56 4.17 -13.28 -17.64
C VAL A 56 5.28 -12.24 -17.50
N GLU A 57 4.94 -11.09 -16.93
CA GLU A 57 5.92 -10.05 -16.60
C GLU A 57 5.93 -9.84 -15.09
N CYS A 58 7.10 -9.89 -14.47
CA CYS A 58 7.27 -9.66 -13.05
C CYS A 58 8.36 -8.62 -12.82
N ALA A 59 8.11 -7.67 -11.91
CA ALA A 59 9.16 -6.84 -11.36
C ALA A 59 10.10 -7.66 -10.47
N ASP A 60 11.31 -7.16 -10.25
CA ASP A 60 12.30 -7.82 -9.40
C ASP A 60 11.74 -8.13 -8.01
N GLY A 61 12.02 -9.35 -7.54
CA GLY A 61 11.57 -9.83 -6.22
C GLY A 61 10.09 -10.19 -6.14
N VAL A 62 9.36 -10.18 -7.26
CA VAL A 62 7.98 -10.69 -7.40
C VAL A 62 8.00 -12.00 -8.18
N THR A 63 7.19 -12.96 -7.77
CA THR A 63 6.97 -14.19 -8.51
C THR A 63 5.48 -14.35 -8.76
N LEU A 64 5.11 -14.57 -10.03
CA LEU A 64 3.75 -14.88 -10.45
C LEU A 64 3.76 -16.19 -11.23
N THR A 65 2.99 -17.15 -10.76
CA THR A 65 2.69 -18.38 -11.50
C THR A 65 1.20 -18.46 -11.77
N TYR A 66 0.82 -19.18 -12.83
CA TYR A 66 -0.57 -19.33 -13.22
C TYR A 66 -0.86 -20.75 -13.70
N SER A 67 -2.13 -21.14 -13.60
CA SER A 67 -2.69 -22.27 -14.33
C SER A 67 -3.99 -21.84 -14.99
N LEU A 68 -4.13 -22.14 -16.28
CA LEU A 68 -5.32 -21.85 -17.05
C LEU A 68 -5.90 -23.16 -17.57
N THR A 69 -7.16 -23.42 -17.27
CA THR A 69 -7.90 -24.56 -17.82
C THR A 69 -9.13 -24.05 -18.56
N THR A 70 -9.61 -24.80 -19.55
CA THR A 70 -10.78 -24.44 -20.35
C THR A 70 -11.70 -25.63 -20.52
N ASN A 71 -13.01 -25.38 -20.55
CA ASN A 71 -14.02 -26.41 -20.74
C ASN A 71 -14.22 -26.85 -22.20
N ARG A 72 -13.48 -26.28 -23.17
CA ARG A 72 -13.56 -26.59 -24.62
C ARG A 72 -15.00 -26.70 -25.15
N SER A 73 -15.92 -25.87 -24.64
CA SER A 73 -17.33 -25.82 -25.04
C SER A 73 -17.65 -24.62 -25.93
N ASP A 74 -18.82 -24.59 -26.58
CA ASP A 74 -19.28 -23.53 -27.51
C ASP A 74 -19.19 -22.11 -26.94
N LYS A 75 -19.41 -21.93 -25.63
CA LYS A 75 -18.99 -20.73 -24.90
C LYS A 75 -17.75 -21.08 -24.09
N THR A 76 -16.60 -20.65 -24.57
CA THR A 76 -15.35 -21.00 -23.93
C THR A 76 -15.27 -20.33 -22.55
N VAL A 77 -15.29 -21.14 -21.50
CA VAL A 77 -15.04 -20.72 -20.12
C VAL A 77 -13.64 -21.13 -19.74
N TYR A 78 -12.91 -20.22 -19.11
CA TYR A 78 -11.58 -20.43 -18.60
C TYR A 78 -11.57 -20.32 -17.08
N SER A 79 -10.93 -21.27 -16.41
CA SER A 79 -10.61 -21.18 -15.00
C SER A 79 -9.13 -20.82 -14.85
N LEU A 80 -8.88 -19.60 -14.37
CA LEU A 80 -7.55 -19.06 -14.13
C LEU A 80 -7.25 -19.09 -12.64
N THR A 81 -6.20 -19.81 -12.25
CA THR A 81 -5.61 -19.73 -10.91
C THR A 81 -4.30 -18.98 -11.01
N THR A 82 -4.06 -18.02 -10.13
CA THR A 82 -2.78 -17.32 -10.02
C THR A 82 -2.21 -17.45 -8.62
N VAL A 83 -0.90 -17.61 -8.52
CA VAL A 83 -0.17 -17.63 -7.25
C VAL A 83 0.91 -16.56 -7.32
N LEU A 84 0.74 -15.52 -6.51
CA LEU A 84 1.64 -14.38 -6.41
C LEU A 84 2.41 -14.43 -5.09
N SER A 85 3.72 -14.23 -5.12
CA SER A 85 4.52 -14.01 -3.91
C SER A 85 5.54 -12.89 -4.11
N ALA A 86 5.94 -12.21 -3.03
CA ALA A 86 6.91 -11.12 -3.11
C ALA A 86 7.80 -11.06 -1.87
N LYS A 87 9.11 -10.92 -2.05
CA LYS A 87 10.14 -11.14 -1.00
C LYS A 87 10.28 -10.06 0.10
N ALA A 88 9.46 -9.02 0.14
CA ALA A 88 9.51 -7.83 1.04
C ALA A 88 10.08 -6.58 0.34
N PRO A 89 9.76 -5.37 0.87
CA PRO A 89 9.08 -4.36 0.08
C PRO A 89 10.02 -3.59 -0.83
N LEU A 90 9.72 -3.57 -2.13
CA LEU A 90 10.28 -2.61 -3.07
C LEU A 90 9.21 -1.58 -3.45
N PRO A 91 9.59 -0.33 -3.73
CA PRO A 91 8.64 0.80 -3.89
C PRO A 91 7.68 0.67 -5.07
N ARG A 92 7.92 -0.28 -5.99
CA ARG A 92 7.08 -0.52 -7.19
C ARG A 92 7.10 -2.01 -7.58
N GLN A 93 6.38 -2.83 -6.83
CA GLN A 93 6.23 -4.25 -7.17
C GLN A 93 4.93 -4.46 -7.94
N SER A 94 5.06 -4.90 -9.20
CA SER A 94 3.94 -5.31 -10.03
C SER A 94 4.27 -6.58 -10.79
N ALA A 95 3.23 -7.34 -11.12
CA ALA A 95 3.29 -8.41 -12.09
C ALA A 95 2.09 -8.31 -13.03
N SER A 96 2.20 -8.87 -14.24
CA SER A 96 1.09 -8.91 -15.18
C SER A 96 1.01 -10.23 -15.92
N LEU A 97 -0.22 -10.59 -16.30
CA LEU A 97 -0.52 -11.63 -17.27
C LEU A 97 -1.13 -10.97 -18.50
N THR A 98 -0.50 -11.14 -19.65
CA THR A 98 -0.97 -10.60 -20.92
C THR A 98 -1.38 -11.76 -21.82
N PHE A 99 -2.68 -11.96 -21.98
CA PHE A 99 -3.25 -13.00 -22.83
C PHE A 99 -3.46 -12.45 -24.24
N PRO A 100 -2.85 -13.07 -25.27
CA PRO A 100 -3.24 -12.80 -26.65
C PRO A 100 -4.68 -13.29 -26.85
N VAL A 101 -5.47 -12.50 -27.58
CA VAL A 101 -6.87 -12.82 -27.90
C VAL A 101 -6.98 -13.16 -29.38
N ALA A 102 -7.56 -14.31 -29.70
CA ALA A 102 -7.70 -14.82 -31.07
C ALA A 102 -9.15 -15.18 -31.42
N GLY A 103 -9.39 -15.43 -32.71
CA GLY A 103 -10.68 -15.87 -33.25
C GLY A 103 -11.71 -14.76 -33.48
N THR A 104 -11.24 -13.51 -33.57
CA THR A 104 -12.04 -12.35 -33.96
C THR A 104 -11.65 -11.82 -35.34
N ALA A 105 -12.59 -11.22 -36.06
CA ALA A 105 -12.35 -10.67 -37.41
C ALA A 105 -11.38 -9.47 -37.45
N SER A 106 -11.07 -8.88 -36.29
CA SER A 106 -10.08 -7.81 -36.11
C SER A 106 -9.01 -8.26 -35.10
N ALA A 107 -7.82 -7.68 -35.18
CA ALA A 107 -6.76 -7.84 -34.18
C ALA A 107 -7.30 -7.34 -32.83
N ALA A 108 -7.72 -8.28 -31.99
CA ALA A 108 -8.26 -7.95 -30.68
C ALA A 108 -7.13 -7.47 -29.77
N ASN A 109 -7.41 -6.42 -28.99
CA ASN A 109 -6.50 -6.01 -27.93
C ASN A 109 -6.30 -7.18 -26.96
N PRO A 110 -5.05 -7.43 -26.53
CA PRO A 110 -4.77 -8.49 -25.56
C PRO A 110 -5.50 -8.19 -24.24
N MET A 111 -5.89 -9.25 -23.55
CA MET A 111 -6.45 -9.13 -22.21
C MET A 111 -5.30 -9.05 -21.20
N VAL A 112 -5.30 -8.04 -20.33
CA VAL A 112 -4.20 -7.80 -19.40
C VAL A 112 -4.71 -7.79 -17.96
N ILE A 113 -4.20 -8.71 -17.14
CA ILE A 113 -4.44 -8.73 -15.70
C ILE A 113 -3.20 -8.19 -15.00
N ARG A 114 -3.35 -7.14 -14.18
CA ARG A 114 -2.25 -6.50 -13.45
C ARG A 114 -2.39 -6.73 -11.95
N PHE A 115 -1.32 -7.23 -11.36
CA PHE A 115 -1.14 -7.40 -9.93
C PHE A 115 -0.23 -6.29 -9.44
N ARG A 116 -0.72 -5.43 -8.54
CA ARG A 116 0.07 -4.34 -7.97
C ARG A 116 0.13 -4.48 -6.46
N LEU A 117 1.32 -4.75 -5.93
CA LEU A 117 1.51 -4.79 -4.49
C LEU A 117 1.45 -3.35 -3.94
N LEU A 118 0.61 -3.16 -2.93
CA LEU A 118 0.47 -1.94 -2.17
C LEU A 118 1.35 -2.03 -0.91
N THR A 119 2.18 -1.03 -0.68
CA THR A 119 2.82 -0.88 0.63
C THR A 119 1.75 -0.59 1.69
N ALA A 120 1.83 -1.19 2.88
CA ALA A 120 0.95 -0.80 3.97
C ALA A 120 1.00 0.72 4.19
N ASP A 121 -0.17 1.33 4.23
CA ASP A 121 -0.31 2.73 4.57
C ASP A 121 0.04 2.94 6.05
N ALA A 122 0.73 4.02 6.34
CA ALA A 122 0.82 4.50 7.71
C ALA A 122 -0.55 5.07 8.12
N LEU A 123 -0.93 4.87 9.38
CA LEU A 123 -2.07 5.58 9.93
C LEU A 123 -1.76 7.09 9.93
N LEU A 124 -2.74 7.91 9.53
CA LEU A 124 -2.63 9.35 9.65
C LEU A 124 -2.91 9.74 11.11
N THR A 125 -1.99 10.49 11.73
CA THR A 125 -2.13 11.06 13.06
C THR A 125 -2.55 12.53 12.98
N ILE A 126 -3.64 12.90 13.66
CA ILE A 126 -4.17 14.27 13.67
C ILE A 126 -4.51 14.69 15.11
N PRO A 127 -3.81 15.65 15.71
CA PRO A 127 -2.54 16.20 15.24
C PRO A 127 -1.43 15.14 15.23
N ASN A 128 -0.35 15.40 14.50
CA ASN A 128 0.87 14.57 14.50
C ASN A 128 1.85 14.98 15.61
N GLN A 129 1.48 15.96 16.44
CA GLN A 129 2.25 16.42 17.60
C GLN A 129 1.32 16.64 18.80
N ILE A 130 1.83 16.38 20.00
CA ILE A 130 1.19 16.69 21.27
C ILE A 130 1.98 17.80 21.93
N THR A 131 1.30 18.86 22.30
CA THR A 131 1.90 19.97 23.03
C THR A 131 1.61 19.81 24.51
N LEU A 132 2.65 19.84 25.34
CA LEU A 132 2.55 19.78 26.80
C LEU A 132 3.15 21.05 27.43
N ASP A 133 2.50 21.57 28.47
CA ASP A 133 3.04 22.60 29.35
C ASP A 133 3.83 21.94 30.50
N PRO A 134 5.15 22.12 30.59
CA PRO A 134 5.95 21.56 31.68
C PRO A 134 5.66 22.18 33.05
N LYS A 135 4.96 23.33 33.10
CA LYS A 135 4.58 24.02 34.34
C LYS A 135 3.15 23.71 34.78
N ALA A 136 2.43 22.85 34.06
CA ALA A 136 1.09 22.45 34.43
C ALA A 136 1.09 21.79 35.82
N LYS A 137 0.18 22.23 36.69
CA LYS A 137 -0.01 21.67 38.03
C LYS A 137 -1.01 20.51 38.06
N GLN A 138 -1.67 20.25 36.94
CA GLN A 138 -2.72 19.24 36.77
C GLN A 138 -2.41 18.37 35.55
N ASP A 139 -3.07 17.22 35.49
CA ASP A 139 -2.96 16.31 34.37
C ASP A 139 -3.41 16.97 33.06
N GLN A 140 -2.62 16.74 32.00
CA GLN A 140 -2.88 17.30 30.69
C GLN A 140 -3.45 16.21 29.79
N THR A 141 -4.64 16.44 29.24
CA THR A 141 -5.29 15.51 28.31
C THR A 141 -5.31 16.09 26.91
N VAL A 142 -4.72 15.38 25.96
CA VAL A 142 -4.68 15.75 24.55
C VAL A 142 -5.37 14.70 23.70
N ARG A 143 -6.22 15.14 22.77
CA ARG A 143 -6.95 14.26 21.86
C ARG A 143 -6.23 14.16 20.53
N LEU A 144 -6.09 12.94 20.04
CA LEU A 144 -5.55 12.57 18.75
C LEU A 144 -6.57 11.75 17.98
N LEU A 145 -6.50 11.82 16.66
CA LEU A 145 -7.23 10.95 15.76
C LEU A 145 -6.24 10.15 14.93
N LEU A 146 -6.32 8.83 15.02
CA LEU A 146 -5.62 7.89 14.16
C LEU A 146 -6.57 7.44 13.06
N ARG A 147 -6.24 7.68 11.79
CA ARG A 147 -7.12 7.42 10.65
C ARG A 147 -6.47 6.50 9.62
N SER A 148 -7.22 5.50 9.18
CA SER A 148 -6.91 4.72 7.98
C SER A 148 -7.61 5.32 6.76
N ARG A 149 -7.01 5.12 5.59
CA ARG A 149 -7.59 5.51 4.29
C ARG A 149 -8.42 4.40 3.67
N THR A 150 -8.16 3.16 4.05
CA THR A 150 -8.59 1.97 3.29
C THR A 150 -9.51 1.07 4.09
N GLU A 151 -9.43 1.06 5.43
CA GLU A 151 -10.23 0.14 6.25
C GLU A 151 -10.76 0.74 7.55
N SER A 152 -11.81 0.11 8.07
CA SER A 152 -12.33 0.42 9.40
C SER A 152 -11.37 -0.06 10.48
N LEU A 153 -11.25 0.74 11.54
CA LEU A 153 -10.34 0.53 12.65
C LEU A 153 -11.09 0.19 13.94
N GLU A 154 -10.46 -0.68 14.72
CA GLU A 154 -10.98 -1.21 15.97
C GLU A 154 -10.04 -0.81 17.11
N ALA A 155 -10.55 -0.05 18.08
CA ALA A 155 -9.71 0.57 19.14
C ALA A 155 -8.88 -0.45 19.94
N GLU A 156 -9.41 -1.66 20.10
CA GLU A 156 -8.84 -2.78 20.85
C GLU A 156 -7.53 -3.30 20.25
N HIS A 157 -7.33 -3.11 18.94
CA HIS A 157 -6.14 -3.56 18.23
C HIS A 157 -5.01 -2.54 18.25
N LEU A 158 -5.27 -1.32 18.69
CA LEU A 158 -4.25 -0.28 18.78
C LEU A 158 -3.35 -0.57 19.98
N THR A 159 -2.04 -0.60 19.72
CA THR A 159 -1.02 -0.77 20.76
C THR A 159 0.01 0.35 20.67
N TRP A 160 0.76 0.58 21.74
CA TRP A 160 1.80 1.60 21.81
C TRP A 160 3.07 1.05 22.47
N ALA A 161 4.20 1.72 22.23
CA ALA A 161 5.44 1.40 22.94
C ALA A 161 5.31 1.71 24.44
N PRO A 162 6.06 1.00 25.32
CA PRO A 162 6.10 1.33 26.75
C PRO A 162 6.48 2.78 26.98
N LEU A 163 5.80 3.45 27.92
CA LEU A 163 6.00 4.85 28.28
C LEU A 163 6.26 5.00 29.78
N PRO A 164 6.79 6.16 30.22
CA PRO A 164 6.93 6.47 31.63
C PRO A 164 5.60 6.33 32.39
N GLU A 165 5.70 5.98 33.67
CA GLU A 165 4.56 5.99 34.57
C GLU A 165 3.89 7.37 34.59
N GLY A 166 2.55 7.41 34.58
CA GLY A 166 1.77 8.64 34.49
C GLY A 166 1.35 9.05 33.08
N VAL A 167 1.68 8.27 32.05
CA VAL A 167 1.06 8.40 30.71
C VAL A 167 -0.01 7.33 30.53
N THR A 168 -1.23 7.76 30.22
CA THR A 168 -2.36 6.84 29.98
C THR A 168 -3.06 7.16 28.66
N PHE A 169 -3.64 6.11 28.06
CA PHE A 169 -4.36 6.21 26.81
C PHE A 169 -5.78 5.69 26.97
N ALA A 170 -6.76 6.47 26.49
CA ALA A 170 -8.13 6.03 26.31
C ALA A 170 -8.48 6.05 24.82
N CYS A 171 -8.81 4.88 24.27
CA CYS A 171 -9.10 4.72 22.84
C CYS A 171 -10.59 4.48 22.62
N SER A 172 -11.17 5.13 21.61
CA SER A 172 -12.57 4.96 21.24
C SER A 172 -12.75 5.06 19.73
N LYS A 173 -13.77 4.38 19.20
CA LYS A 173 -14.11 4.48 17.77
C LYS A 173 -14.81 5.79 17.47
N VAL A 174 -14.56 6.34 16.29
CA VAL A 174 -15.16 7.61 15.86
C VAL A 174 -15.91 7.46 14.54
N GLY A 175 -17.15 7.95 14.53
CA GLY A 175 -17.95 8.15 13.33
C GLY A 175 -18.60 6.88 12.74
N ARG A 176 -19.54 7.09 11.80
CA ARG A 176 -20.36 6.01 11.20
C ARG A 176 -19.56 5.04 10.33
N ARG A 177 -18.51 5.53 9.64
CA ARG A 177 -17.68 4.71 8.73
C ARG A 177 -16.49 4.01 9.42
N LYS A 178 -16.29 4.25 10.72
CA LYS A 178 -15.28 3.60 11.58
C LYS A 178 -13.84 3.62 11.04
N LEU A 179 -13.48 4.53 10.13
CA LEU A 179 -12.10 4.61 9.58
C LEU A 179 -11.10 5.27 10.55
N SER A 180 -11.51 5.56 11.78
CA SER A 180 -10.72 6.35 12.72
C SER A 180 -10.92 5.94 14.16
N ILE A 181 -9.83 6.02 14.93
CA ILE A 181 -9.78 5.84 16.38
C ILE A 181 -9.45 7.20 17.01
N ALA A 182 -10.27 7.65 17.96
CA ALA A 182 -9.90 8.74 18.85
C ALA A 182 -9.06 8.18 20.00
N VAL A 183 -7.92 8.81 20.24
CA VAL A 183 -7.03 8.50 21.34
C VAL A 183 -6.93 9.73 22.23
N SER A 184 -7.33 9.59 23.48
CA SER A 184 -7.07 10.61 24.51
C SER A 184 -5.81 10.20 25.26
N VAL A 185 -4.79 11.05 25.23
CA VAL A 185 -3.53 10.87 25.94
C VAL A 185 -3.57 11.75 27.17
N THR A 186 -3.56 11.15 28.36
CA THR A 186 -3.51 11.87 29.63
C THR A 186 -2.13 11.71 30.23
N VAL A 187 -1.50 12.84 30.55
CA VAL A 187 -0.12 12.92 31.02
C VAL A 187 -0.08 13.67 32.35
N THR A 188 0.45 13.03 33.39
CA THR A 188 0.66 13.68 34.69
C THR A 188 1.79 14.72 34.61
N PRO A 189 1.87 15.70 35.54
CA PRO A 189 2.96 16.68 35.57
C PRO A 189 4.36 16.06 35.60
N GLN A 190 4.53 14.96 36.35
CA GLN A 190 5.80 14.25 36.46
C GLN A 190 6.20 13.57 35.14
N ALA A 191 5.24 12.93 34.47
CA ALA A 191 5.46 12.31 33.17
C ALA A 191 5.76 13.37 32.09
N ALA A 192 5.09 14.52 32.11
CA ALA A 192 5.36 15.62 31.18
C ALA A 192 6.80 16.12 31.29
N ALA A 193 7.33 16.29 32.52
CA ALA A 193 8.72 16.67 32.73
C ALA A 193 9.72 15.63 32.21
N ALA A 194 9.39 14.34 32.35
CA ALA A 194 10.22 13.25 31.82
C ALA A 194 10.21 13.20 30.28
N LEU A 195 9.03 13.36 29.65
CA LEU A 195 8.85 13.36 28.20
C LEU A 195 9.49 14.58 27.53
N LEU A 196 9.56 15.71 28.22
CA LEU A 196 10.13 16.97 27.72
C LEU A 196 11.59 17.20 28.17
N LYS A 197 12.26 16.19 28.75
CA LYS A 197 13.60 16.33 29.32
C LYS A 197 14.67 16.69 28.28
N ASP A 198 14.55 16.14 27.07
CA ASP A 198 15.43 16.44 25.95
C ASP A 198 14.75 17.48 25.04
N GLU A 199 15.17 18.75 25.15
CA GLU A 199 14.62 19.83 24.32
C GLU A 199 15.10 19.77 22.86
N GLN A 200 16.15 19.01 22.55
CA GLN A 200 16.74 18.89 21.22
C GLN A 200 16.15 17.72 20.42
N ASN A 201 15.75 16.65 21.11
CA ASN A 201 15.07 15.49 20.51
C ASN A 201 13.69 15.27 21.14
N PRO A 202 12.59 15.68 20.46
CA PRO A 202 11.26 15.49 21.00
C PRO A 202 10.96 14.00 21.17
N HIS A 203 10.38 13.64 22.32
CA HIS A 203 9.98 12.27 22.57
C HIS A 203 8.91 11.83 21.57
N LEU A 204 9.05 10.62 21.01
CA LEU A 204 8.12 10.08 20.03
C LEU A 204 7.21 9.03 20.67
N LEU A 205 5.90 9.22 20.57
CA LEU A 205 4.92 8.18 20.89
C LEU A 205 4.76 7.27 19.68
N HIS A 206 5.09 5.99 19.83
CA HIS A 206 4.99 4.99 18.77
C HIS A 206 3.67 4.24 18.88
N PHE A 207 2.81 4.38 17.87
CA PHE A 207 1.55 3.65 17.75
C PHE A 207 1.66 2.55 16.70
N ARG A 208 1.14 1.37 17.04
CA ARG A 208 1.13 0.16 16.22
C ARG A 208 -0.29 -0.32 16.04
N TYR A 209 -0.63 -0.66 14.80
CA TYR A 209 -1.90 -1.25 14.45
C TYR A 209 -1.66 -2.40 13.46
N PRO A 210 -2.40 -3.53 13.56
CA PRO A 210 -2.22 -4.65 12.66
C PRO A 210 -2.29 -4.23 11.19
N LYS A 211 -1.43 -4.82 10.35
CA LYS A 211 -1.38 -4.57 8.90
C LYS A 211 -1.06 -3.13 8.48
N HIS A 212 -0.70 -2.25 9.41
CA HIS A 212 -0.27 -0.88 9.12
C HIS A 212 1.21 -0.67 9.48
N LYS A 213 1.82 0.34 8.85
CA LYS A 213 3.13 0.83 9.31
C LYS A 213 3.00 1.47 10.69
N GLU A 214 4.07 1.40 11.48
CA GLU A 214 4.14 2.17 12.73
C GLU A 214 3.94 3.65 12.42
N THR A 215 3.19 4.34 13.27
CA THR A 215 3.06 5.79 13.18
C THR A 215 3.55 6.43 14.46
N THR A 216 4.13 7.61 14.35
CA THR A 216 4.67 8.36 15.47
C THR A 216 3.92 9.67 15.67
N VAL A 217 3.89 10.11 16.93
CA VAL A 217 3.42 11.44 17.33
C VAL A 217 4.47 12.07 18.21
N SER A 218 4.96 13.25 17.87
CA SER A 218 6.01 13.92 18.65
C SER A 218 5.42 14.68 19.83
N VAL A 219 6.01 14.54 21.00
CA VAL A 219 5.68 15.33 22.19
C VAL A 219 6.59 16.55 22.22
N VAL A 220 6.01 17.74 22.25
CA VAL A 220 6.71 19.03 22.21
C VAL A 220 6.23 19.94 23.33
N LYS A 221 7.07 20.92 23.68
CA LYS A 221 6.77 21.91 24.72
C LYS A 221 5.80 22.96 24.18
N ILE A 222 4.95 23.51 25.04
CA ILE A 222 4.11 24.65 24.65
C ILE A 222 4.99 25.85 24.26
N GLY A 223 4.73 26.43 23.09
CA GLY A 223 5.49 27.57 22.56
C GLY A 223 6.73 27.23 21.74
N THR A 224 7.12 25.96 21.58
CA THR A 224 8.14 25.61 20.57
C THR A 224 7.53 25.69 19.17
N VAL A 225 8.15 26.50 18.29
CA VAL A 225 7.82 26.57 16.86
C VAL A 225 7.98 25.16 16.27
N PRO A 226 7.05 24.68 15.42
CA PRO A 226 7.15 23.33 14.88
C PRO A 226 8.50 23.14 14.18
N PRO A 227 9.24 22.04 14.43
CA PRO A 227 10.29 21.67 13.50
C PRO A 227 9.63 21.53 12.13
N ALA A 228 10.16 22.26 11.15
CA ALA A 228 9.63 22.22 9.79
C ALA A 228 9.48 20.76 9.38
N PRO A 229 8.35 20.36 8.74
CA PRO A 229 8.23 19.01 8.23
C PRO A 229 9.47 18.76 7.39
N THR A 230 10.17 17.66 7.64
CA THR A 230 11.32 17.25 6.84
C THR A 230 10.79 17.06 5.43
N ARG A 231 10.84 18.12 4.62
CA ARG A 231 10.51 18.07 3.20
C ARG A 231 11.56 17.15 2.62
N VAL A 232 11.17 15.93 2.30
CA VAL A 232 11.94 15.10 1.38
C VAL A 232 12.17 16.00 0.15
N PRO A 233 13.43 16.33 -0.19
CA PRO A 233 13.70 17.25 -1.28
C PRO A 233 13.03 16.75 -2.56
N LEU A 234 12.27 17.61 -3.21
CA LEU A 234 11.64 17.31 -4.52
C LEU A 234 12.69 17.01 -5.61
N THR A 235 13.97 17.25 -5.33
CA THR A 235 15.10 17.02 -6.24
C THR A 235 15.49 15.55 -6.41
N GLN A 236 14.94 14.60 -5.63
CA GLN A 236 15.11 13.16 -5.91
C GLN A 236 14.05 12.57 -6.87
N ARG A 237 13.14 13.39 -7.43
CA ARG A 237 12.14 12.92 -8.41
C ARG A 237 12.50 13.15 -9.88
N LEU A 238 13.61 13.82 -10.20
CA LEU A 238 13.93 14.24 -11.57
C LEU A 238 15.39 14.05 -12.00
N SER A 239 16.13 13.11 -11.40
CA SER A 239 17.52 12.80 -11.81
C SER A 239 17.72 11.30 -12.11
N ALA A 240 16.75 10.68 -12.77
CA ALA A 240 16.92 9.40 -13.47
C ALA A 240 16.45 9.49 -14.93
N SER A 241 16.63 10.67 -15.53
CA SER A 241 16.35 10.93 -16.94
C SER A 241 17.38 11.92 -17.47
N ALA A 242 18.64 11.53 -17.39
CA ALA A 242 19.74 12.07 -18.18
C ALA A 242 20.90 11.08 -18.08
N ASP A 243 21.43 10.72 -19.25
CA ASP A 243 22.73 10.11 -19.51
C ASP A 243 22.81 8.56 -19.48
N ASP A 244 22.46 7.98 -20.63
CA ASP A 244 23.36 7.17 -21.48
C ASP A 244 22.56 6.84 -22.76
N ASP A 245 22.66 7.59 -23.85
CA ASP A 245 23.79 7.86 -24.76
C ASP A 245 23.96 6.81 -25.88
N ASP A 246 24.16 7.39 -27.06
CA ASP A 246 24.51 6.90 -28.39
C ASP A 246 24.49 5.41 -28.76
N ALA A 247 23.66 5.11 -29.77
CA ALA A 247 24.06 4.30 -30.93
C ALA A 247 23.09 4.54 -32.10
N ARG A 248 23.21 5.69 -32.79
CA ARG A 248 22.73 5.81 -34.18
C ARG A 248 23.90 5.55 -35.10
N GLU A 249 24.04 4.30 -35.53
CA GLU A 249 24.83 3.98 -36.71
C GLU A 249 24.12 4.52 -37.96
N THR A 250 24.80 5.43 -38.65
CA THR A 250 24.46 5.87 -40.00
C THR A 250 25.06 4.87 -40.98
N PRO A 251 24.32 4.30 -41.95
CA PRO A 251 24.95 3.65 -43.09
C PRO A 251 25.34 4.71 -44.11
N GLU A 252 26.64 4.87 -44.34
CA GLU A 252 27.16 5.38 -45.61
C GLU A 252 26.68 4.45 -46.74
N GLN A 253 25.88 4.98 -47.66
CA GLN A 253 25.80 4.45 -49.01
C GLN A 253 26.59 5.37 -49.94
N ALA A 254 27.79 4.92 -50.29
CA ALA A 254 28.50 5.37 -51.47
C ALA A 254 27.86 4.72 -52.71
N ASN A 255 27.70 5.53 -53.75
CA ASN A 255 27.21 5.18 -55.07
C ASN A 255 27.92 3.96 -55.69
N GLU A 256 27.13 3.06 -56.27
CA GLU A 256 27.15 2.70 -57.71
C GLU A 256 25.85 2.00 -58.10
#